data_AF-A0A1B0CSV9-F1
#
_entry.id   AF-A0A1B0CSV9-F1
#
_cell.length_a   1.000
_cell.length_b   1.000
_cell.length_c   1.000
_cell.angle_alpha   90.00
_cell.angle_beta   90.00
_cell.angle_gamma   90.00
#
_symmetry.space_group_name_H-M   'P 1'
#
loop_
_entity.id
_entity.type
_entity.pdbx_description
1 polymer ?
#
loop_
_entity_poly.entity_id
_entity_poly.type
_entity_poly.pdbx_seq_one_letter_code
_entity_poly.pdbx_strand_id
1 'polypeptide(L)'
;KSFTLILQALDLYNISYPVSERLIEETTFSGVIFPSQEWHTLNPKGKNANITYRVRVQCDENYYNTTCTTFCRPRNDTFGHYTCGEKGDKMCLNGWQGVNCEKAICKSGCDPTHGKCDNPGECE
;
A
#
# COMPACT_ATOMS: atom_id res chain seq x y z
N LYS A 1 -9.80 7.90 1.64
CA LYS A 1 -10.25 8.27 3.01
C LYS A 1 -9.60 9.59 3.39
N SER A 2 -10.31 10.48 4.06
CA SER A 2 -9.73 11.72 4.62
C SER A 2 -9.23 11.50 6.04
N PHE A 3 -8.31 12.35 6.50
CA PHE A 3 -7.87 12.40 7.88
C PHE A 3 -7.67 13.85 8.33
N THR A 4 -7.61 14.03 9.64
CA THR A 4 -7.22 15.28 10.29
C THR A 4 -5.98 15.02 11.13
N LEU A 5 -4.93 15.79 10.88
CA LEU A 5 -3.69 15.78 11.64
C LEU A 5 -3.60 17.07 12.44
N ILE A 6 -3.45 16.93 13.75
CA ILE A 6 -3.21 18.03 14.68
C ILE A 6 -1.77 17.89 15.16
N LEU A 7 -0.97 18.93 14.96
CA LEU A 7 0.42 19.00 15.40
C LEU A 7 0.53 20.10 16.45
N GLN A 8 1.05 19.75 17.63
CA GLN A 8 1.22 20.66 18.76
C GLN A 8 2.71 20.80 19.11
N ALA A 9 3.15 22.05 19.25
CA ALA A 9 4.42 22.39 19.87
C ALA A 9 4.17 22.73 21.34
N LEU A 10 4.81 22.01 22.26
CA LEU A 10 4.62 22.15 23.70
C LEU A 10 5.93 22.55 24.38
N ASP A 11 5.83 23.40 25.39
CA ASP A 11 6.92 23.66 26.33
C ASP A 11 7.04 22.49 27.33
N LEU A 12 8.27 22.02 27.56
CA LEU A 12 8.57 20.90 28.46
C LEU A 12 9.42 21.40 29.64
N TYR A 13 8.75 21.70 30.75
CA TYR A 13 9.38 22.04 32.03
C TYR A 13 9.15 20.94 33.08
N ASN A 14 10.05 20.83 34.06
CA ASN A 14 10.05 19.80 35.13
C ASN A 14 8.89 19.91 36.15
N ILE A 15 7.87 20.71 35.88
CA ILE A 15 6.69 20.89 36.75
C ILE A 15 5.46 20.41 35.98
N SER A 16 4.57 19.69 36.66
CA SER A 16 3.34 19.13 36.09
C SER A 16 2.25 20.20 35.88
N TYR A 17 2.46 21.14 34.97
CA TYR A 17 1.41 22.07 34.53
C TYR A 17 0.43 21.40 33.55
N PRO A 18 -0.83 21.88 33.44
CA PRO A 18 -1.78 21.45 32.42
C PRO A 18 -1.23 21.64 30.99
N VAL A 19 -1.69 20.84 30.02
CA VAL A 19 -1.25 20.94 28.61
C VAL A 19 -1.64 22.30 27.99
N SER A 20 -2.79 22.85 28.38
CA SER A 20 -3.27 24.16 27.92
C SER A 20 -2.32 25.32 28.22
N GLU A 21 -1.56 25.23 29.33
CA GLU A 21 -0.59 26.25 29.73
C GLU A 21 0.79 26.04 29.09
N ARG A 22 1.01 24.87 28.49
CA ARG A 22 2.26 24.49 27.82
C ARG A 22 2.21 24.65 26.30
N LEU A 23 1.04 24.92 25.72
CA LEU A 23 0.88 25.02 24.28
C LEU A 23 1.56 26.27 23.71
N ILE A 24 2.58 26.08 22.89
CA ILE A 24 3.26 27.15 22.16
C ILE A 24 2.51 27.42 20.85
N GLU A 25 2.20 26.36 20.10
CA GLU A 25 1.53 26.47 18.80
C GLU A 25 0.76 25.19 18.48
N GLU A 26 -0.37 25.34 17.81
CA GLU A 26 -1.13 24.23 17.24
C GLU A 26 -1.42 24.49 15.76
N THR A 27 -1.24 23.48 14.93
CA THR A 27 -1.64 23.51 13.52
C THR A 27 -2.45 22.28 13.16
N THR A 28 -3.47 22.50 12.34
CA THR A 28 -4.36 21.44 11.85
C THR A 28 -4.27 21.33 10.34
N PHE A 29 -4.11 20.11 9.85
CA PHE A 29 -4.25 19.76 8.44
C PHE A 29 -5.43 18.78 8.29
N SER A 30 -6.39 19.10 7.43
CA SER A 30 -7.49 18.19 7.08
C SER A 30 -7.52 17.99 5.57
N GLY A 31 -7.48 16.73 5.12
CA GLY A 31 -7.44 16.45 3.70
C GLY A 31 -7.28 14.97 3.38
N VAL A 32 -6.93 14.70 2.12
CA VAL A 32 -6.64 13.37 1.61
C VAL A 32 -5.19 13.33 1.15
N ILE A 33 -4.44 12.34 1.63
CA ILE A 33 -3.11 12.00 1.12
C ILE A 33 -3.17 10.53 0.73
N PHE A 34 -2.85 10.25 -0.54
CA PHE A 34 -2.81 8.88 -1.05
C PHE A 34 -1.47 8.22 -0.68
N PRO A 35 -1.45 6.89 -0.50
CA PRO A 35 -0.20 6.17 -0.31
C PRO A 35 0.76 6.40 -1.48
N SER A 36 1.98 6.84 -1.21
CA SER A 36 3.02 7.02 -2.22
C SER A 36 4.41 7.14 -1.58
N GLN A 37 5.46 7.08 -2.41
CA GLN A 37 6.83 7.38 -1.96
C GLN A 37 7.09 8.87 -1.78
N GLU A 38 6.25 9.71 -2.38
CA GLU A 38 6.39 11.16 -2.41
C GLU A 38 6.05 11.80 -1.05
N TRP A 39 6.82 12.82 -0.69
CA TRP A 39 6.61 13.58 0.53
C TRP A 39 5.74 14.81 0.27
N HIS A 40 4.68 14.97 1.07
CA HIS A 40 3.90 16.21 1.10
C HIS A 40 4.50 17.17 2.12
N THR A 41 4.92 18.35 1.68
CA THR A 41 5.45 19.39 2.57
C THR A 41 4.32 20.31 3.03
N LEU A 42 4.21 20.50 4.34
CA LEU A 42 3.24 21.37 4.99
C LEU A 42 4.00 22.48 5.73
N ASN A 43 3.60 23.73 5.49
CA ASN A 43 4.28 24.93 6.01
C ASN A 43 3.30 25.87 6.72
N PRO A 44 2.58 25.43 7.75
CA PRO A 44 1.70 26.31 8.51
C PRO A 44 2.47 27.48 9.12
N LYS A 45 1.87 28.66 8.98
CA LYS A 45 2.32 29.90 9.61
C LYS A 45 1.42 30.14 10.81
N GLY A 46 1.93 29.81 11.99
CA GLY A 46 1.24 30.02 13.25
C GLY A 46 1.41 31.46 13.76
N LYS A 47 0.78 31.74 14.90
CA LYS A 47 0.87 33.04 15.58
C LYS A 47 2.21 33.20 16.31
N ASN A 48 2.69 32.13 16.92
CA ASN A 48 3.85 32.08 17.78
C ASN A 48 5.03 31.35 17.10
N ALA A 49 4.76 30.39 16.20
CA ALA A 49 5.78 29.64 15.51
C ALA A 49 5.41 29.31 14.05
N ASN A 50 6.41 29.30 13.18
CA ASN A 50 6.29 28.75 11.83
C ASN A 50 6.86 27.33 11.83
N ILE A 51 6.01 26.34 11.57
CA ILE A 51 6.40 24.94 11.61
C ILE A 51 6.35 24.39 10.19
N THR A 52 7.47 23.85 9.71
CA THR A 52 7.52 23.14 8.42
C THR A 52 7.75 21.66 8.69
N TYR A 53 6.89 20.81 8.16
CA TYR A 53 7.00 19.36 8.31
C TYR A 53 6.60 18.64 7.03
N ARG A 54 7.01 17.38 6.91
CA ARG A 54 6.70 16.52 5.77
C ARG A 54 5.95 15.29 6.25
N VAL A 55 4.93 14.91 5.50
CA VAL A 55 4.14 13.70 5.76
C VAL A 55 4.00 12.89 4.48
N ARG A 56 3.95 11.57 4.62
CA ARG A 56 3.54 10.64 3.56
C ARG A 56 2.81 9.46 4.17
N VAL A 57 1.96 8.83 3.38
CA VAL A 57 1.31 7.57 3.72
C VAL A 57 2.00 6.49 2.90
N GLN A 58 2.32 5.36 3.53
CA GLN A 58 2.87 4.19 2.83
C GLN A 58 2.03 2.99 3.20
N CYS A 59 1.82 2.09 2.24
CA CYS A 59 1.28 0.78 2.55
C CYS A 59 2.37 -0.11 3.15
N ASP A 60 1.95 -1.05 3.97
CA ASP A 60 2.83 -2.13 4.43
C ASP A 60 3.29 -3.00 3.25
N GLU A 61 4.32 -3.79 3.48
CA GLU A 61 4.84 -4.72 2.48
C GLU A 61 3.72 -5.64 1.97
N ASN A 62 3.66 -5.85 0.65
CA ASN A 62 2.65 -6.68 -0.02
C ASN A 62 1.21 -6.12 0.05
N TYR A 63 1.00 -4.90 0.56
CA TYR A 63 -0.28 -4.20 0.50
C TYR A 63 -0.24 -3.08 -0.54
N TYR A 64 -1.29 -3.03 -1.35
CA TYR A 64 -1.42 -2.14 -2.50
C TYR A 64 -2.76 -1.41 -2.45
N ASN A 65 -3.00 -0.61 -3.50
CA ASN A 65 -4.16 0.25 -3.72
C ASN A 65 -4.16 1.53 -2.86
N THR A 66 -5.11 2.42 -3.14
CA THR A 66 -5.23 3.74 -2.47
C THR A 66 -5.69 3.66 -1.01
N THR A 67 -6.08 2.48 -0.54
CA THR A 67 -6.52 2.20 0.82
C THR A 67 -5.63 1.21 1.57
N CYS A 68 -4.53 0.73 0.96
CA CYS A 68 -3.63 -0.30 1.51
C CYS A 68 -4.35 -1.57 1.97
N THR A 69 -5.38 -2.00 1.24
CA THR A 69 -6.20 -3.17 1.61
C THR A 69 -6.05 -4.35 0.66
N THR A 70 -5.53 -4.13 -0.55
CA THR A 70 -5.29 -5.23 -1.49
C THR A 70 -3.99 -5.91 -1.11
N PHE A 71 -4.07 -7.14 -0.61
CA PHE A 71 -2.89 -7.96 -0.34
C PHE A 71 -2.47 -8.76 -1.56
N CYS A 72 -1.18 -8.66 -1.93
CA CYS A 72 -0.56 -9.51 -2.93
C CYS A 72 0.91 -9.74 -2.56
N ARG A 73 1.27 -11.00 -2.32
CA ARG A 73 2.67 -11.41 -2.18
C ARG A 73 3.03 -12.29 -3.38
N PRO A 74 4.10 -11.98 -4.14
CA PRO A 74 4.53 -12.81 -5.25
C PRO A 74 4.74 -14.26 -4.82
N ARG A 75 4.34 -15.20 -5.68
CA ARG A 75 4.37 -16.64 -5.39
C ARG A 75 4.68 -17.43 -6.65
N ASN A 76 5.44 -18.50 -6.48
CA ASN A 76 5.76 -19.44 -7.56
C ASN A 76 5.89 -20.86 -6.97
N ASP A 77 4.76 -21.43 -6.58
CA ASP A 77 4.65 -22.76 -5.97
C ASP A 77 3.35 -23.44 -6.45
N THR A 78 3.03 -24.62 -5.91
CA THR A 78 1.84 -25.40 -6.31
C THR A 78 0.50 -24.67 -6.12
N PHE A 79 0.46 -23.57 -5.37
CA PHE A 79 -0.74 -22.77 -5.11
C PHE A 79 -0.85 -21.53 -6.00
N GLY A 80 0.15 -21.24 -6.83
CA GLY A 80 0.09 -20.15 -7.79
C GLY A 80 1.44 -19.68 -8.33
N HIS A 81 1.40 -19.16 -9.55
CA HIS A 81 2.56 -18.72 -10.31
C HIS A 81 2.34 -17.27 -10.79
N TYR A 82 2.63 -16.29 -9.94
CA TYR A 82 2.34 -14.88 -10.22
C TYR A 82 3.28 -13.89 -9.52
N THR A 83 3.41 -12.72 -10.14
CA THR A 83 3.92 -11.49 -9.52
C THR A 83 2.75 -10.56 -9.17
N CYS A 84 3.04 -9.45 -8.49
CA CYS A 84 2.05 -8.46 -8.11
C CYS A 84 2.19 -7.21 -8.98
N GLY A 85 1.09 -6.78 -9.59
CA GLY A 85 0.99 -5.50 -10.30
C GLY A 85 0.96 -4.31 -9.35
N GLU A 86 0.95 -3.10 -9.91
CA GLU A 86 0.97 -1.84 -9.13
C GLU A 86 -0.26 -1.68 -8.23
N LYS A 87 -1.38 -2.29 -8.59
CA LYS A 87 -2.63 -2.24 -7.81
C LYS A 87 -2.80 -3.44 -6.88
N GLY A 88 -1.80 -4.33 -6.82
CA GLY A 88 -1.85 -5.58 -6.08
C GLY A 88 -2.66 -6.67 -6.78
N ASP A 89 -2.94 -6.51 -8.07
CA ASP A 89 -3.47 -7.56 -8.93
C ASP A 89 -2.43 -8.65 -9.18
N LYS A 90 -2.87 -9.91 -9.28
CA LYS A 90 -1.98 -11.03 -9.57
C LYS A 90 -1.71 -11.08 -11.07
N MET A 91 -0.44 -10.92 -11.43
CA MET A 91 0.05 -11.00 -12.79
C MET A 91 0.63 -12.40 -13.01
N CYS A 92 -0.09 -13.26 -13.73
CA CYS A 92 0.36 -14.63 -13.97
C CYS A 92 1.69 -14.67 -14.70
N LEU A 93 2.57 -15.56 -14.27
CA LEU A 93 3.79 -15.88 -14.99
C LEU A 93 3.44 -16.48 -16.35
N ASN A 94 4.36 -16.35 -17.32
CA ASN A 94 4.15 -16.87 -18.67
C ASN A 94 3.76 -18.35 -18.64
N GLY A 95 2.67 -18.69 -19.32
CA GLY A 95 2.16 -20.06 -19.37
C GLY A 95 1.19 -20.43 -18.24
N TRP A 96 0.85 -19.52 -17.33
CA TRP A 96 -0.10 -19.75 -16.24
C TRP A 96 -1.36 -18.88 -16.37
N GLN A 97 -2.47 -19.38 -15.86
CA GLN A 97 -3.78 -18.73 -15.87
C GLN A 97 -4.62 -19.14 -14.65
N GLY A 98 -5.81 -18.55 -14.51
CA GLY A 98 -6.68 -18.74 -13.35
C GLY A 98 -6.62 -17.56 -12.39
N VAL A 99 -7.51 -17.55 -11.39
CA VAL A 99 -7.66 -16.41 -10.45
C VAL A 99 -6.43 -16.27 -9.53
N ASN A 100 -5.73 -17.37 -9.28
CA ASN A 100 -4.48 -17.42 -8.52
C ASN A 100 -3.30 -17.87 -9.37
N CYS A 101 -3.44 -17.86 -10.71
CA CYS A 101 -2.42 -18.32 -11.64
C CYS A 101 -1.95 -19.76 -11.34
N GLU A 102 -2.90 -20.61 -10.96
CA GLU A 102 -2.69 -21.98 -10.51
C GLU A 102 -2.85 -23.02 -11.63
N LYS A 103 -3.35 -22.61 -12.80
CA LYS A 103 -3.60 -23.51 -13.94
C LYS A 103 -2.56 -23.29 -15.03
N ALA A 104 -1.91 -24.35 -15.47
CA ALA A 104 -1.06 -24.31 -16.64
C ALA A 104 -1.89 -24.05 -17.92
N ILE A 105 -1.31 -23.34 -18.87
CA ILE A 105 -1.82 -23.17 -20.23
C ILE A 105 -1.25 -24.33 -21.06
N CYS A 106 -2.10 -25.25 -21.48
CA CYS A 106 -1.68 -26.41 -22.25
C CYS A 106 -1.21 -26.03 -23.66
N LYS A 107 -0.54 -26.98 -24.32
CA LYS A 107 -0.10 -26.81 -25.71
C LYS A 107 -1.27 -26.43 -26.61
N SER A 108 -1.02 -25.55 -27.58
CA SER A 108 -2.02 -25.21 -28.59
C SER A 108 -2.49 -26.46 -29.33
N GLY A 109 -3.81 -26.63 -29.45
CA GLY A 109 -4.44 -27.82 -30.04
C GLY A 109 -4.64 -29.00 -29.10
N CYS A 110 -4.31 -28.87 -27.81
CA CYS A 110 -4.67 -29.87 -26.80
C CYS A 110 -6.20 -29.95 -26.66
N ASP A 111 -6.74 -31.17 -26.58
CA ASP A 111 -8.18 -31.38 -26.50
C ASP A 111 -8.73 -30.76 -25.20
N PRO A 112 -9.75 -29.89 -25.24
CA PRO A 112 -10.24 -29.18 -24.06
C PRO A 112 -11.03 -30.08 -23.09
N THR A 113 -11.45 -31.26 -23.55
CA THR A 113 -12.24 -32.22 -22.77
C THR A 113 -11.44 -33.43 -22.31
N HIS A 114 -10.47 -33.87 -23.11
CA HIS A 114 -9.69 -35.07 -22.89
C HIS A 114 -8.21 -34.82 -22.61
N GLY A 115 -7.70 -33.64 -22.94
CA GLY A 115 -6.30 -33.26 -22.74
C GLY A 115 -6.06 -32.61 -21.38
N LYS A 116 -4.92 -32.93 -20.75
CA LYS A 116 -4.47 -32.31 -19.50
C LYS A 116 -3.04 -31.80 -19.62
N CYS A 117 -2.71 -30.77 -18.84
CA CYS A 117 -1.33 -30.36 -18.62
C CYS A 117 -1.13 -29.95 -17.17
N ASP A 118 -0.07 -30.45 -16.53
CA ASP A 118 0.36 -29.99 -15.22
C ASP A 118 1.40 -28.87 -15.32
N ASN A 119 2.18 -28.83 -16.42
CA ASN A 119 3.07 -27.71 -16.75
C ASN A 119 2.68 -27.01 -18.07
N PRO A 120 3.04 -25.72 -18.22
CA PRO A 120 2.72 -24.97 -19.43
C PRO A 120 3.31 -25.59 -20.69
N GLY A 121 2.48 -25.71 -21.75
CA GLY A 121 2.91 -26.23 -23.04
C GLY A 121 2.93 -27.76 -23.17
N GLU A 122 2.54 -28.49 -22.12
CA GLU A 122 2.30 -29.94 -22.17
C GLU A 122 0.89 -30.27 -22.70
N CYS A 123 0.70 -31.53 -23.08
CA CYS A 123 -0.61 -32.10 -23.39
C CYS A 123 -0.51 -33.63 -23.25
N GLU A 124 -1.19 -34.17 -22.25
CA GLU A 124 -1.38 -35.60 -22.00
C GLU A 124 -2.83 -36.01 -22.31
#